data_AF-A0A652ZZA1-F1
#
_entry.id   AF-A0A652ZZA1-F1
#
_cell.length_a   1.000
_cell.length_b   1.000
_cell.length_c   1.000
_cell.angle_alpha   90.00
_cell.angle_beta   90.00
_cell.angle_gamma   90.00
#
_symmetry.space_group_name_H-M   'P 1'
#
loop_
_entity.id
_entity.type
_entity.pdbx_description
1 polymer ?
#
loop_
_entity_poly.entity_id
_entity_poly.type
_entity_poly.pdbx_seq_one_letter_code
_entity_poly.pdbx_strand_id
1 'polypeptide(L)'
;MDFSGYLRWYFRSTLGAANLLVAGLGFAGGLLLGLSLPGAAAAAAGLGFVVGAGALVGGFGARAAAAARQAQADKVNAERIASTRALRDKLARLRLSPGPVADARQLVLLSSGEYLEACAREKRHDPLAAEALSEAIELLDIHLKEKDEAATERRFGLKDADPFAEGESRIVAALTEKAAVLRERRIQIDGGLAAAGLMAVKEDLR
;
A
#
# COMPACT_ATOMS: atom_id res chain seq x y z
N MET A 1 3.93 -24.08 4.92
CA MET A 1 2.67 -23.63 4.28
C MET A 1 1.76 -24.84 4.31
N ASP A 2 0.65 -24.77 5.04
CA ASP A 2 -0.21 -25.93 5.23
C ASP A 2 -0.91 -26.32 3.91
N PHE A 3 -1.17 -27.62 3.74
CA PHE A 3 -1.75 -28.18 2.52
C PHE A 3 -3.11 -27.54 2.17
N SER A 4 -3.91 -27.21 3.17
CA SER A 4 -5.18 -26.48 3.03
C SER A 4 -4.98 -25.06 2.47
N GLY A 5 -3.93 -24.36 2.91
CA GLY A 5 -3.56 -23.04 2.43
C GLY A 5 -3.09 -23.06 0.97
N TYR A 6 -2.33 -24.09 0.59
CA TYR A 6 -1.90 -24.31 -0.80
C TYR A 6 -3.10 -24.48 -1.74
N LEU A 7 -4.04 -25.39 -1.41
CA LEU A 7 -5.21 -25.65 -2.24
C LEU A 7 -6.07 -24.39 -2.46
N ARG A 8 -6.29 -23.61 -1.40
CA ARG A 8 -7.07 -22.36 -1.48
C ARG A 8 -6.48 -21.35 -2.47
N TRP A 9 -5.15 -21.20 -2.50
CA TRP A 9 -4.48 -20.29 -3.42
C TRP A 9 -4.32 -20.86 -4.82
N TYR A 10 -4.11 -22.18 -4.94
CA TYR A 10 -4.08 -22.87 -6.22
C TYR A 10 -5.42 -22.73 -6.96
N PHE A 11 -6.56 -22.98 -6.30
CA PHE A 11 -7.88 -22.81 -6.92
C PHE A 11 -8.24 -21.36 -7.25
N ARG A 12 -7.65 -20.37 -6.56
CA ARG A 12 -7.77 -18.94 -6.89
C ARG A 12 -6.85 -18.50 -8.04
N SER A 13 -5.89 -19.33 -8.45
CA SER A 13 -4.97 -19.04 -9.54
C SER A 13 -5.57 -19.39 -10.90
N THR A 14 -5.01 -18.84 -11.98
CA THR A 14 -5.41 -19.12 -13.36
C THR A 14 -5.32 -20.60 -13.72
N LEU A 15 -4.33 -21.33 -13.16
CA LEU A 15 -4.18 -22.77 -13.34
C LEU A 15 -5.24 -23.58 -12.57
N GLY A 16 -5.66 -23.11 -11.39
CA GLY A 16 -6.78 -23.71 -10.67
C GLY A 16 -8.11 -23.52 -11.39
N ALA A 17 -8.34 -22.34 -11.95
CA ALA A 17 -9.51 -22.07 -12.79
C ALA A 17 -9.51 -22.92 -14.07
N ALA A 18 -8.35 -23.08 -14.71
CA ALA A 18 -8.18 -23.98 -15.86
C ALA A 18 -8.45 -25.45 -15.47
N ASN A 19 -7.98 -25.90 -14.30
CA ASN A 19 -8.24 -27.26 -13.83
C ASN A 19 -9.73 -27.49 -13.53
N LEU A 20 -10.43 -26.49 -12.98
CA LEU A 20 -11.88 -26.54 -12.79
C LEU A 20 -12.64 -26.57 -14.12
N LEU A 21 -12.18 -25.84 -15.14
CA LEU A 21 -12.73 -25.90 -16.49
C LEU A 21 -12.53 -27.28 -17.12
N VAL A 22 -11.34 -27.88 -17.00
CA VAL A 22 -11.07 -29.24 -17.51
C VAL A 22 -11.91 -30.29 -16.77
N ALA A 23 -12.07 -30.16 -15.46
CA ALA A 23 -12.97 -31.02 -14.69
C ALA A 23 -14.44 -30.86 -15.12
N GLY A 24 -14.89 -29.62 -15.38
CA GLY A 24 -16.22 -29.33 -15.91
C GLY A 24 -16.46 -29.91 -17.31
N LEU A 25 -15.46 -29.81 -18.19
CA LEU A 25 -15.48 -30.45 -19.51
C LEU A 25 -15.50 -31.98 -19.41
N GLY A 26 -14.77 -32.57 -18.45
CA GLY A 26 -14.82 -34.00 -18.16
C GLY A 26 -16.19 -34.46 -17.66
N PHE A 27 -16.87 -33.65 -16.85
CA PHE A 27 -18.24 -33.92 -16.39
C PHE A 27 -19.25 -33.86 -17.55
N ALA A 28 -19.20 -32.78 -18.34
CA ALA A 28 -20.08 -32.59 -19.48
C ALA A 28 -19.85 -33.65 -20.58
N GLY A 29 -18.58 -33.97 -20.87
CA GLY A 29 -18.20 -35.05 -21.78
C GLY A 29 -18.66 -36.41 -21.28
N GLY A 30 -18.57 -36.68 -19.99
CA GLY A 30 -19.08 -37.93 -19.40
C GLY A 30 -20.59 -38.09 -19.55
N LEU A 31 -21.36 -37.01 -19.32
CA LEU A 31 -22.80 -36.99 -19.55
C LEU A 31 -23.16 -37.18 -21.04
N LEU A 32 -22.42 -36.55 -21.95
CA LEU A 32 -22.60 -36.71 -23.40
C LEU A 32 -22.30 -38.13 -23.89
N LEU A 33 -21.37 -38.82 -23.23
CA LEU A 33 -21.03 -40.22 -23.48
C LEU A 33 -22.00 -41.21 -22.80
N GLY A 34 -23.07 -40.72 -22.17
CA GLY A 34 -24.11 -41.54 -21.57
C GLY A 34 -23.74 -42.14 -20.21
N LEU A 35 -22.71 -41.63 -19.54
CA LEU A 35 -22.38 -42.06 -18.18
C LEU A 35 -23.45 -41.58 -17.20
N SER A 36 -23.74 -42.41 -16.19
CA SER A 36 -24.58 -42.02 -15.06
C SER A 36 -23.95 -40.82 -14.32
N LEU A 37 -24.75 -40.04 -13.60
CA LEU A 37 -24.28 -38.92 -12.76
C LEU A 37 -23.03 -39.26 -11.91
N PRO A 38 -22.95 -40.41 -11.19
CA PRO A 38 -21.73 -40.79 -10.48
C PRO A 38 -20.57 -41.17 -11.41
N GLY A 39 -20.84 -41.74 -12.58
CA GLY A 39 -19.81 -42.03 -13.60
C GLY A 39 -19.21 -40.77 -14.24
N ALA A 40 -20.05 -39.78 -14.54
CA ALA A 40 -19.61 -38.47 -15.03
C ALA A 40 -18.84 -37.69 -13.93
N ALA A 41 -19.27 -37.78 -12.67
CA ALA A 41 -18.55 -37.21 -11.53
C ALA A 41 -17.17 -37.88 -11.32
N ALA A 42 -17.07 -39.21 -11.48
CA ALA A 42 -15.81 -39.93 -11.41
C ALA A 42 -14.86 -39.55 -12.57
N ALA A 43 -15.39 -39.38 -13.79
CA ALA A 43 -14.60 -38.92 -14.93
C ALA A 43 -14.06 -37.49 -14.73
N ALA A 44 -14.89 -36.58 -14.20
CA ALA A 44 -14.50 -35.21 -13.85
C ALA A 44 -13.43 -35.18 -12.77
N ALA A 45 -13.60 -35.99 -11.70
CA ALA A 45 -12.63 -36.10 -10.62
C ALA A 45 -11.30 -36.71 -11.10
N GLY A 46 -11.36 -37.73 -11.96
CA GLY A 46 -10.17 -38.38 -12.54
C GLY A 46 -9.36 -37.43 -13.42
N LEU A 47 -10.01 -36.73 -14.35
CA LEU A 47 -9.35 -35.73 -15.20
C LEU A 47 -8.78 -34.56 -14.39
N GLY A 48 -9.56 -34.04 -13.43
CA GLY A 48 -9.10 -32.98 -12.53
C GLY A 48 -7.94 -33.39 -11.61
N PHE A 49 -7.90 -34.66 -11.21
CA PHE A 49 -6.80 -35.23 -10.40
C PHE A 49 -5.53 -35.43 -11.24
N VAL A 50 -5.63 -35.94 -12.46
CA VAL A 50 -4.47 -36.15 -13.34
C VAL A 50 -3.83 -34.82 -13.72
N VAL A 51 -4.63 -33.81 -14.09
CA VAL A 51 -4.14 -32.47 -14.42
C VAL A 51 -3.61 -31.75 -13.18
N GLY A 52 -4.29 -31.88 -12.04
CA GLY A 52 -3.85 -31.31 -10.76
C GLY A 52 -2.55 -31.94 -10.23
N ALA A 53 -2.41 -33.26 -10.33
CA ALA A 53 -1.21 -34.00 -9.94
C ALA A 53 -0.03 -33.68 -10.88
N GLY A 54 -0.28 -33.59 -12.19
CA GLY A 54 0.73 -33.16 -13.17
C GLY A 54 1.24 -31.75 -12.91
N ALA A 55 0.36 -30.81 -12.54
CA ALA A 55 0.74 -29.45 -12.18
C ALA A 55 1.53 -29.37 -10.85
N LEU A 56 1.25 -30.27 -9.91
CA LEU A 56 1.99 -30.40 -8.64
C LEU A 56 3.39 -31.00 -8.85
N VAL A 57 3.50 -32.10 -9.60
CA VAL A 57 4.77 -32.78 -9.89
C VAL A 57 5.68 -31.92 -10.77
N GLY A 58 5.11 -31.14 -11.71
CA GLY A 58 5.86 -30.21 -12.56
C GLY A 58 6.24 -28.88 -11.89
N GLY A 59 5.86 -28.64 -10.62
CA GLY A 59 6.16 -27.38 -9.90
C GLY A 59 5.40 -26.15 -10.39
N PHE A 60 4.58 -26.27 -11.44
CA PHE A 60 3.76 -25.19 -11.99
C PHE A 60 2.65 -24.74 -11.03
N GLY A 61 2.08 -25.65 -10.24
CA GLY A 61 1.05 -25.32 -9.25
C GLY A 61 1.57 -24.49 -8.08
N ALA A 62 2.78 -24.77 -7.59
CA ALA A 62 3.44 -23.97 -6.55
C ALA A 62 3.74 -22.55 -7.04
N ARG A 63 4.21 -22.41 -8.29
CA ARG A 63 4.43 -21.09 -8.93
C ARG A 63 3.13 -20.33 -9.14
N ALA A 64 2.04 -20.99 -9.56
CA ALA A 64 0.74 -20.35 -9.72
C ALA A 64 0.14 -19.87 -8.40
N ALA A 65 0.24 -20.68 -7.35
CA ALA A 65 -0.22 -20.32 -6.01
C ALA A 65 0.60 -19.15 -5.44
N ALA A 66 1.92 -19.15 -5.64
CA ALA A 66 2.78 -18.03 -5.26
C ALA A 66 2.44 -16.75 -6.06
N ALA A 67 2.22 -16.86 -7.37
CA ALA A 67 1.82 -15.74 -8.21
C ALA A 67 0.46 -15.16 -7.81
N ALA A 68 -0.53 -16.00 -7.50
CA ALA A 68 -1.83 -15.55 -7.03
C ALA A 68 -1.75 -14.84 -5.67
N ARG A 69 -0.91 -15.36 -4.76
CA ARG A 69 -0.65 -14.72 -3.47
C ARG A 69 0.06 -13.37 -3.65
N GLN A 70 1.05 -13.30 -4.53
CA GLN A 70 1.75 -12.05 -4.85
C GLN A 70 0.80 -11.04 -5.48
N ALA A 71 -0.04 -11.45 -6.44
CA ALA A 71 -1.03 -10.58 -7.06
C ALA A 71 -2.02 -10.00 -6.04
N GLN A 72 -2.44 -10.80 -5.04
CA GLN A 72 -3.29 -10.28 -3.97
C GLN A 72 -2.53 -9.32 -3.05
N ALA A 73 -1.27 -9.62 -2.71
CA ALA A 73 -0.43 -8.73 -1.91
C ALA A 73 -0.20 -7.39 -2.62
N ASP A 74 0.08 -7.42 -3.93
CA ASP A 74 0.26 -6.25 -4.77
C ASP A 74 -1.01 -5.39 -4.81
N LYS A 75 -2.21 -6.01 -4.90
CA LYS A 75 -3.49 -5.29 -4.82
C LYS A 75 -3.66 -4.57 -3.49
N VAL A 76 -3.43 -5.26 -2.38
CA VAL A 76 -3.53 -4.67 -1.03
C VAL A 76 -2.52 -3.53 -0.85
N ASN A 77 -1.30 -3.69 -1.36
CA ASN A 77 -0.30 -2.62 -1.34
C ASN A 77 -0.72 -1.43 -2.20
N ALA A 78 -1.27 -1.67 -3.39
CA ALA A 78 -1.77 -0.60 -4.25
C ALA A 78 -2.90 0.20 -3.58
N GLU A 79 -3.84 -0.48 -2.89
CA GLU A 79 -4.89 0.17 -2.11
C GLU A 79 -4.32 1.04 -0.98
N ARG A 80 -3.29 0.55 -0.27
CA ARG A 80 -2.61 1.31 0.80
C ARG A 80 -1.81 2.51 0.29
N ILE A 81 -1.16 2.36 -0.87
CA ILE A 81 -0.47 3.48 -1.53
C ILE A 81 -1.50 4.54 -1.98
N ALA A 82 -2.66 4.11 -2.49
CA ALA A 82 -3.73 5.01 -2.88
C ALA A 82 -4.33 5.76 -1.68
N SER A 83 -4.55 5.10 -0.53
CA SER A 83 -5.02 5.78 0.68
C SER A 83 -4.01 6.80 1.20
N THR A 84 -2.71 6.45 1.18
CA THR A 84 -1.63 7.38 1.58
C THR A 84 -1.54 8.58 0.63
N ARG A 85 -1.75 8.36 -0.68
CA ARG A 85 -1.85 9.45 -1.65
C ARG A 85 -3.03 10.38 -1.35
N ALA A 86 -4.18 9.83 -0.96
CA ALA A 86 -5.33 10.63 -0.57
C ALA A 86 -5.04 11.52 0.66
N LEU A 87 -4.26 11.03 1.64
CA LEU A 87 -3.79 11.83 2.77
C LEU A 87 -2.90 12.98 2.31
N ARG A 88 -1.92 12.72 1.44
CA ARG A 88 -1.08 13.78 0.84
C ARG A 88 -1.93 14.82 0.10
N ASP A 89 -2.92 14.38 -0.66
CA ASP A 89 -3.80 15.29 -1.41
C ASP A 89 -4.66 16.13 -0.46
N LYS A 90 -5.11 15.58 0.68
CA LYS A 90 -5.76 16.33 1.75
C LYS A 90 -4.82 17.39 2.33
N LEU A 91 -3.58 16.99 2.66
CA LEU A 91 -2.53 17.90 3.17
C LEU A 91 -2.25 19.05 2.18
N ALA A 92 -2.20 18.76 0.88
CA ALA A 92 -1.96 19.75 -0.17
C ALA A 92 -3.10 20.77 -0.34
N ARG A 93 -4.33 20.38 -0.02
CA ARG A 93 -5.51 21.25 -0.12
C ARG A 93 -5.65 22.22 1.06
N LEU A 94 -4.99 21.94 2.19
CA LEU A 94 -5.02 22.83 3.35
C LEU A 94 -4.39 24.19 2.98
N ARG A 95 -5.17 25.27 3.12
CA ARG A 95 -4.70 26.62 2.86
C ARG A 95 -4.15 27.20 4.16
N LEU A 96 -2.85 27.47 4.17
CA LEU A 96 -2.15 28.12 5.28
C LEU A 96 -1.69 29.50 4.82
N SER A 97 -1.72 30.47 5.74
CA SER A 97 -1.08 31.76 5.54
C SER A 97 0.44 31.57 5.35
N PRO A 98 1.11 32.41 4.55
CA PRO A 98 2.55 32.33 4.36
C PRO A 98 3.27 32.49 5.72
N GLY A 99 4.26 31.63 5.97
CA GLY A 99 4.98 31.56 7.23
C GLY A 99 5.71 30.23 7.41
N PRO A 100 6.43 30.04 8.52
CA PRO A 100 7.31 28.88 8.72
C PRO A 100 6.55 27.55 8.78
N VAL A 101 5.30 27.55 9.28
CA VAL A 101 4.44 26.34 9.26
C VAL A 101 4.05 25.95 7.83
N ALA A 102 3.81 26.92 6.93
CA ALA A 102 3.51 26.66 5.53
C ALA A 102 4.72 26.07 4.80
N ASP A 103 5.93 26.56 5.09
CA ASP A 103 7.18 26.03 4.56
C ASP A 103 7.44 24.60 5.07
N ALA A 104 7.22 24.34 6.36
CA ALA A 104 7.33 23.01 6.95
C ALA A 104 6.32 22.02 6.33
N ARG A 105 5.06 22.44 6.10
CA ARG A 105 4.08 21.64 5.34
C ARG A 105 4.58 21.35 3.93
N GLN A 106 5.16 22.33 3.24
CA GLN A 106 5.68 22.14 1.89
C GLN A 106 6.81 21.11 1.85
N LEU A 107 7.66 21.09 2.88
CA LEU A 107 8.72 20.09 3.04
C LEU A 107 8.15 18.67 3.24
N VAL A 108 7.07 18.51 4.02
CA VAL A 108 6.34 17.25 4.16
C VAL A 108 5.71 16.82 2.83
N LEU A 109 5.12 17.74 2.08
CA LEU A 109 4.52 17.46 0.76
C LEU A 109 5.54 17.02 -0.28
N LEU A 110 6.73 17.63 -0.29
CA LEU A 110 7.85 17.21 -1.13
C LEU A 110 8.31 15.81 -0.73
N SER A 111 8.63 15.61 0.55
CA SER A 111 9.16 14.33 1.06
C SER A 111 8.17 13.17 0.87
N SER A 112 6.87 13.42 1.04
CA SER A 112 5.82 12.41 0.78
C SER A 112 5.62 12.13 -0.71
N GLY A 113 5.82 13.11 -1.59
CA GLY A 113 5.81 12.91 -3.02
C GLY A 113 6.91 11.94 -3.45
N GLU A 114 8.14 12.19 -3.02
CA GLU A 114 9.28 11.32 -3.30
C GLU A 114 9.10 9.91 -2.72
N TYR A 115 8.55 9.80 -1.51
CA TYR A 115 8.20 8.51 -0.90
C TYR A 115 7.16 7.75 -1.74
N LEU A 116 6.08 8.40 -2.17
CA LEU A 116 5.04 7.74 -2.97
C LEU A 116 5.53 7.32 -4.36
N GLU A 117 6.47 8.07 -4.94
CA GLU A 117 7.17 7.67 -6.16
C GLU A 117 8.01 6.41 -5.95
N ALA A 118 8.75 6.33 -4.84
CA ALA A 118 9.48 5.11 -4.47
C ALA A 118 8.54 3.92 -4.26
N CYS A 119 7.43 4.11 -3.54
CA CYS A 119 6.39 3.10 -3.37
C CYS A 119 5.81 2.61 -4.71
N ALA A 120 5.62 3.51 -5.67
CA ALA A 120 5.10 3.17 -6.99
C ALA A 120 6.09 2.32 -7.82
N ARG A 121 7.40 2.59 -7.69
CA ARG A 121 8.45 1.80 -8.34
C ARG A 121 8.58 0.40 -7.73
N GLU A 122 8.68 0.33 -6.41
CA GLU A 122 9.01 -0.90 -5.68
C GLU A 122 7.77 -1.73 -5.28
N LYS A 123 6.55 -1.21 -5.52
CA LYS A 123 5.25 -1.82 -5.12
C LYS A 123 5.19 -2.18 -3.63
N ARG A 124 5.91 -1.42 -2.81
CA ARG A 124 6.02 -1.57 -1.36
C ARG A 124 5.39 -0.39 -0.65
N HIS A 125 4.92 -0.66 0.56
CA HIS A 125 4.26 0.33 1.40
C HIS A 125 4.75 0.16 2.83
N ASP A 126 5.17 1.26 3.44
CA ASP A 126 5.52 1.33 4.85
C ASP A 126 4.37 1.99 5.65
N PRO A 127 3.80 1.31 6.67
CA PRO A 127 2.75 1.88 7.52
C PRO A 127 3.20 3.12 8.31
N LEU A 128 4.47 3.22 8.70
CA LEU A 128 4.95 4.34 9.51
C LEU A 128 4.98 5.65 8.71
N ALA A 129 5.20 5.57 7.40
CA ALA A 129 5.11 6.73 6.52
C ALA A 129 3.66 7.24 6.38
N ALA A 130 2.68 6.33 6.36
CA ALA A 130 1.27 6.70 6.32
C ALA A 130 0.82 7.34 7.64
N GLU A 131 1.28 6.80 8.77
CA GLU A 131 1.05 7.37 10.10
C GLU A 131 1.67 8.77 10.23
N ALA A 132 2.92 8.96 9.81
CA ALA A 132 3.57 10.27 9.83
C ALA A 132 2.80 11.34 9.01
N LEU A 133 2.17 10.94 7.90
CA LEU A 133 1.30 11.82 7.11
C LEU A 133 -0.02 12.15 7.83
N SER A 134 -0.62 11.18 8.52
CA SER A 134 -1.82 11.40 9.32
C SER A 134 -1.54 12.37 10.46
N GLU A 135 -0.47 12.12 11.21
CA GLU A 135 -0.03 12.97 12.31
C GLU A 135 0.31 14.40 11.83
N ALA A 136 0.92 14.54 10.65
CA ALA A 136 1.18 15.87 10.08
C ALA A 136 -0.11 16.65 9.79
N ILE A 137 -1.19 15.98 9.35
CA ILE A 137 -2.50 16.60 9.17
C ILE A 137 -3.10 17.00 10.51
N GLU A 138 -3.03 16.12 11.52
CA GLU A 138 -3.54 16.38 12.86
C GLU A 138 -2.84 17.59 13.51
N LEU A 139 -1.52 17.69 13.38
CA LEU A 139 -0.74 18.84 13.86
C LEU A 139 -1.18 20.16 13.20
N LEU A 140 -1.50 20.13 11.90
CA LEU A 140 -1.99 21.31 11.19
C LEU A 140 -3.43 21.66 11.55
N ASP A 141 -4.29 20.66 11.78
CA ASP A 141 -5.65 20.88 12.24
C ASP A 141 -5.64 21.52 13.65
N ILE A 142 -4.74 21.09 14.54
CA ILE A 142 -4.50 21.73 15.85
C ILE A 142 -4.05 23.19 15.65
N HIS A 143 -3.08 23.42 14.77
CA HIS A 143 -2.58 24.78 14.48
C HIS A 143 -3.69 25.73 14.01
N LEU A 144 -4.55 25.26 13.12
CA LEU A 144 -5.63 26.06 12.54
C LEU A 144 -6.69 26.39 13.59
N LYS A 145 -7.08 25.43 14.43
CA LYS A 145 -8.02 25.65 15.53
C LYS A 145 -7.52 26.73 16.50
N GLU A 146 -6.26 26.64 16.90
CA GLU A 146 -5.60 27.64 17.74
C GLU A 146 -5.65 29.05 17.12
N LYS A 147 -5.34 29.17 15.82
CA LYS A 147 -5.42 30.46 15.13
C LYS A 147 -6.84 31.01 15.04
N ASP A 148 -7.84 30.14 14.90
CA ASP A 148 -9.26 30.50 14.85
C ASP A 148 -9.81 30.93 16.23
N GLU A 149 -9.42 30.23 17.30
CA GLU A 149 -9.75 30.57 18.69
C GLU A 149 -9.14 31.92 19.07
N ALA A 150 -7.83 32.10 18.84
CA ALA A 150 -7.14 33.36 19.07
C ALA A 150 -7.71 34.51 18.20
N ALA A 151 -8.21 34.22 16.99
CA ALA A 151 -8.90 35.22 16.17
C ALA A 151 -10.25 35.61 16.77
N THR A 152 -10.98 34.64 17.33
CA THR A 152 -12.29 34.85 17.97
C THR A 152 -12.15 35.69 19.24
N GLU A 153 -11.21 35.35 20.13
CA GLU A 153 -10.95 36.10 21.36
C GLU A 153 -10.55 37.55 21.08
N ARG A 154 -9.64 37.76 20.11
CA ARG A 154 -9.27 39.10 19.63
C ARG A 154 -10.48 39.89 19.14
N ARG A 155 -11.43 39.23 18.48
CA ARG A 155 -12.65 39.86 17.97
C ARG A 155 -13.58 40.36 19.07
N PHE A 156 -13.58 39.69 20.22
CA PHE A 156 -14.37 40.06 21.40
C PHE A 156 -13.59 40.90 22.43
N GLY A 157 -12.34 41.26 22.15
CA GLY A 157 -11.48 41.98 23.09
C GLY A 157 -11.17 41.18 24.36
N LEU A 158 -11.34 39.86 24.31
CA LEU A 158 -10.99 38.97 25.40
C LEU A 158 -9.49 38.81 25.45
N LYS A 159 -8.96 38.70 26.67
CA LYS A 159 -7.56 38.33 26.87
C LYS A 159 -7.46 36.83 26.58
N ASP A 160 -6.47 36.47 25.77
CA ASP A 160 -6.17 35.08 25.44
C ASP A 160 -6.02 34.27 26.73
N ALA A 161 -6.91 33.29 26.90
CA ALA A 161 -7.02 32.51 28.12
C ALA A 161 -5.90 31.48 28.23
N ASP A 162 -5.40 30.99 27.09
CA ASP A 162 -4.39 29.93 26.98
C ASP A 162 -3.34 30.31 25.93
N PRO A 163 -2.46 31.29 26.23
CA PRO A 163 -1.46 31.76 25.28
C PRO A 163 -0.52 30.63 24.86
N PHE A 164 -0.61 30.27 23.57
CA PHE A 164 0.13 29.17 22.96
C PHE A 164 1.61 29.54 22.71
N ALA A 165 2.36 29.75 23.80
CA ALA A 165 3.76 30.14 23.78
C ALA A 165 4.60 29.10 23.02
N GLU A 166 5.35 29.56 22.01
CA GLU A 166 6.19 28.71 21.14
C GLU A 166 5.42 27.62 20.35
N GLY A 167 4.10 27.72 20.24
CA GLY A 167 3.33 26.71 19.52
C GLY A 167 3.73 26.57 18.05
N GLU A 168 4.01 27.69 17.40
CA GLU A 168 4.41 27.71 16.00
C GLU A 168 5.76 27.01 15.78
N SER A 169 6.75 27.23 16.64
CA SER A 169 8.05 26.56 16.53
C SER A 169 7.96 25.07 16.85
N ARG A 170 7.11 24.66 17.80
CA ARG A 170 6.83 23.24 18.10
C ARG A 170 6.20 22.52 16.92
N ILE A 171 5.22 23.14 16.27
CA ILE A 171 4.56 22.59 15.09
C ILE A 171 5.54 22.48 13.93
N VAL A 172 6.37 23.50 13.70
CA VAL A 172 7.42 23.46 12.67
C VAL A 172 8.41 22.33 12.94
N ALA A 173 8.88 22.17 14.18
CA ALA A 173 9.80 21.09 14.56
C ALA A 173 9.15 19.71 14.33
N ALA A 174 7.92 19.52 14.78
CA ALA A 174 7.19 18.26 14.61
C ALA A 174 6.95 17.93 13.13
N LEU A 175 6.54 18.90 12.30
CA LEU A 175 6.38 18.71 10.85
C LEU A 175 7.71 18.37 10.17
N THR A 176 8.80 19.01 10.59
CA THR A 176 10.15 18.73 10.08
C THR A 176 10.58 17.30 10.43
N GLU A 177 10.27 16.83 11.64
CA GLU A 177 10.48 15.45 12.05
C GLU A 177 9.69 14.48 11.18
N LYS A 178 8.39 14.73 10.91
CA LYS A 178 7.59 13.88 10.01
C LYS A 178 8.14 13.86 8.58
N ALA A 179 8.66 14.98 8.09
CA ALA A 179 9.36 15.02 6.81
C ALA A 179 10.65 14.18 6.81
N ALA A 180 11.40 14.18 7.91
CA ALA A 180 12.59 13.34 8.07
C ALA A 180 12.24 11.84 8.10
N VAL A 181 11.18 11.45 8.83
CA VAL A 181 10.66 10.08 8.84
C VAL A 181 10.30 9.64 7.41
N LEU A 182 9.57 10.45 6.65
CA LEU A 182 9.22 10.13 5.26
C LEU A 182 10.45 9.90 4.37
N ARG A 183 11.51 10.71 4.54
CA ARG A 183 12.77 10.53 3.80
C ARG A 183 13.51 9.25 4.20
N GLU A 184 13.55 8.94 5.49
CA GLU A 184 14.16 7.70 5.98
C GLU A 184 13.43 6.47 5.41
N ARG A 185 12.10 6.47 5.46
CA ARG A 185 11.28 5.36 4.95
C ARG A 185 11.39 5.22 3.44
N ARG A 186 11.51 6.32 2.70
CA ARG A 186 11.85 6.29 1.28
C ARG A 186 13.17 5.55 1.04
N ILE A 187 14.23 5.87 1.77
CA ILE A 187 15.54 5.22 1.62
C ILE A 187 15.42 3.71 1.88
N GLN A 188 14.66 3.30 2.89
CA GLN A 188 14.42 1.89 3.18
C GLN A 188 13.68 1.17 2.04
N ILE A 189 12.74 1.85 1.36
CA ILE A 189 12.05 1.29 0.19
C ILE A 189 12.98 1.18 -1.02
N ASP A 190 13.77 2.22 -1.31
CA ASP A 190 14.72 2.28 -2.43
C ASP A 190 15.94 1.34 -2.25
N GLY A 191 15.97 0.49 -1.22
CA GLY A 191 17.04 -0.50 -0.99
C GLY A 191 18.21 -0.01 -0.14
N GLY A 192 18.03 1.08 0.62
CA GLY A 192 18.96 1.54 1.65
C GLY A 192 20.00 2.56 1.19
N LEU A 193 20.05 2.90 -0.10
CA LEU A 193 20.95 3.94 -0.62
C LEU A 193 20.23 5.28 -0.68
N ALA A 194 20.84 6.30 -0.08
CA ALA A 194 20.42 7.68 -0.29
C ALA A 194 20.61 8.09 -1.76
N ALA A 195 19.84 9.07 -2.24
CA ALA A 195 19.91 9.53 -3.63
C ALA A 195 21.33 9.93 -4.09
N ALA A 196 22.15 10.48 -3.19
CA ALA A 196 23.56 10.76 -3.44
C ALA A 196 24.39 9.49 -3.68
N GLY A 197 24.12 8.42 -2.93
CA GLY A 197 24.78 7.12 -3.10
C GLY A 197 24.39 6.44 -4.41
N LEU A 198 23.14 6.57 -4.85
CA LEU A 198 22.70 6.05 -6.15
C LEU A 198 23.38 6.76 -7.33
N MET A 199 23.61 8.07 -7.24
CA MET A 199 24.31 8.81 -8.29
C MET A 199 25.80 8.44 -8.35
N ALA A 200 26.47 8.28 -7.20
CA ALA A 200 27.85 7.83 -7.15
C ALA A 200 28.03 6.43 -7.79
N VAL A 201 27.15 5.48 -7.46
CA VAL A 201 27.17 4.13 -8.07
C VAL A 201 26.92 4.19 -9.59
N LYS A 202 26.08 5.13 -10.04
CA LYS A 202 25.77 5.30 -11.46
C LYS A 202 26.91 5.97 -12.24
N GLU A 203 27.74 6.77 -11.57
CA GLU A 203 28.97 7.35 -12.13
C GLU A 203 30.10 6.31 -12.18
N ASP A 204 30.25 5.46 -11.15
CA ASP A 204 31.27 4.40 -11.11
C ASP A 204 31.01 3.26 -12.13
N LEU A 205 29.77 3.06 -12.57
CA LEU A 205 29.37 2.04 -13.55
C LEU A 205 29.43 2.53 -15.01
N ARG A 206 29.86 3.79 -15.26
CA ARG A 206 29.94 4.40 -16.59
C ARG A 206 31.37 4.49 -17.10
#